data_AF-A0A930GTN6-F1
#
_entry.id   AF-A0A930GTN6-F1
#
_cell.length_a   1.000
_cell.length_b   1.000
_cell.length_c   1.000
_cell.angle_alpha   90.00
_cell.angle_beta   90.00
_cell.angle_gamma   90.00
#
_symmetry.space_group_name_H-M   'P 1'
#
loop_
_entity.id
_entity.type
_entity.pdbx_description
1 polymer ?
#
loop_
_entity_poly.entity_id
_entity_poly.type
_entity_poly.pdbx_seq_one_letter_code
_entity_poly.pdbx_strand_id
1 'polypeptide(L)'
;SLTPTSNLTVRDCINLFYNMLKTNMKDGGAYIATVFGGELNSDKEVNPLKLADNSLKGPKVVKSVNQLIQAVPFDYKDANLFVDGSSVGADRFKSLMVSSDVGLVIYYSAAAKTIWAYDENTDATNGKKAVHGTVESIYYESTSTLTPTSVTIDGETYKIANSDMQFAFSIYGSIKVNDDVTLVVDINNSEDGSASYTVVDYIAD
;
A
#
# COMPACT_ATOMS: atom_id res chain seq x y z
N SER A 1 -30.87 9.94 17.40
CA SER A 1 -31.26 8.71 16.66
C SER A 1 -30.50 8.71 15.36
N LEU A 2 -29.74 7.65 15.06
CA LEU A 2 -29.11 7.47 13.75
C LEU A 2 -30.21 7.09 12.75
N THR A 3 -30.31 7.82 11.63
CA THR A 3 -31.24 7.48 10.54
C THR A 3 -30.56 6.55 9.54
N PRO A 4 -31.29 5.76 8.74
CA PRO A 4 -30.72 4.88 7.71
C PRO A 4 -29.87 5.59 6.64
N THR A 5 -29.92 6.92 6.59
CA THR A 5 -29.16 7.79 5.67
C THR A 5 -27.99 8.52 6.31
N SER A 6 -27.72 8.27 7.60
CA SER A 6 -26.58 8.87 8.31
C SER A 6 -25.29 8.15 7.90
N ASN A 7 -24.34 8.87 7.29
CA ASN A 7 -23.02 8.31 7.01
C ASN A 7 -22.30 7.94 8.32
N LEU A 8 -21.58 6.81 8.31
CA LEU A 8 -20.72 6.44 9.44
C LEU A 8 -19.65 7.52 9.62
N THR A 9 -19.49 8.02 10.84
CA THR A 9 -18.34 8.86 11.16
C THR A 9 -17.09 7.97 11.30
N VAL A 10 -15.91 8.55 11.18
CA VAL A 10 -14.64 7.85 11.44
C VAL A 10 -14.66 7.17 12.83
N ARG A 11 -15.27 7.83 13.83
CA ARG A 11 -15.41 7.27 15.18
C ARG A 11 -16.33 6.05 15.22
N ASP A 12 -17.42 6.05 14.45
CA ASP A 12 -18.32 4.90 14.35
C ASP A 12 -17.63 3.70 13.71
N CYS A 13 -16.87 3.94 12.64
CA CYS A 13 -16.05 2.90 12.00
C CYS A 13 -15.00 2.34 12.96
N ILE A 14 -14.24 3.19 13.66
CA ILE A 14 -13.25 2.75 14.66
C ILE A 14 -13.90 1.84 15.71
N ASN A 15 -15.05 2.25 16.25
CA ASN A 15 -15.76 1.46 17.25
C ASN A 15 -16.26 0.11 16.68
N LEU A 16 -16.73 0.09 15.43
CA LEU A 16 -17.19 -1.13 14.77
C LEU A 16 -16.03 -2.13 14.61
N PHE A 17 -14.89 -1.69 14.07
CA PHE A 17 -13.70 -2.52 13.91
C PHE A 17 -13.15 -2.97 15.26
N TYR A 18 -13.13 -2.08 16.26
CA TYR A 18 -12.69 -2.41 17.61
C TYR A 18 -13.53 -3.51 18.25
N ASN A 19 -14.86 -3.39 18.17
CA ASN A 19 -15.79 -4.38 18.72
C ASN A 19 -15.68 -5.72 18.00
N MET A 20 -15.49 -5.70 16.67
CA MET A 20 -15.22 -6.91 15.89
C MET A 20 -13.96 -7.61 16.40
N LEU A 21 -12.84 -6.90 16.53
CA LEU A 21 -11.57 -7.48 17.00
C LEU A 21 -11.67 -8.08 18.42
N LYS A 22 -12.52 -7.50 19.28
CA LYS A 22 -12.81 -8.01 20.64
C LYS A 22 -13.84 -9.15 20.70
N THR A 23 -14.38 -9.58 19.57
CA THR A 23 -15.37 -10.66 19.56
C THR A 23 -14.69 -12.03 19.66
N ASN A 24 -15.28 -12.94 20.43
CA ASN A 24 -14.84 -14.33 20.50
C ASN A 24 -15.28 -15.10 19.25
N MET A 25 -14.42 -15.96 18.75
CA MET A 25 -14.80 -16.96 17.74
C MET A 25 -15.83 -17.94 18.32
N LYS A 26 -16.64 -18.54 17.44
CA LYS A 26 -17.78 -19.40 17.80
C LYS A 26 -17.39 -20.62 18.64
N ASP A 27 -16.16 -21.07 18.51
CA ASP A 27 -15.54 -22.19 19.22
C ASP A 27 -14.87 -21.78 20.55
N GLY A 28 -14.93 -20.51 20.93
CA GLY A 28 -14.45 -20.00 22.22
C GLY A 28 -12.93 -20.01 22.38
N GLY A 29 -12.17 -20.36 21.33
CA GLY A 29 -10.72 -20.53 21.41
C GLY A 29 -9.92 -19.24 21.26
N ALA A 30 -10.37 -18.31 20.42
CA ALA A 30 -9.59 -17.13 20.03
C ALA A 30 -10.47 -15.88 19.90
N TYR A 31 -9.91 -14.72 20.22
CA TYR A 31 -10.49 -13.41 19.85
C TYR A 31 -10.17 -13.13 18.37
N ILE A 32 -11.07 -12.45 17.65
CA ILE A 32 -10.82 -12.07 16.24
C ILE A 32 -9.48 -11.32 16.10
N ALA A 33 -9.10 -10.48 17.07
CA ALA A 33 -7.80 -9.81 17.10
C ALA A 33 -6.60 -10.76 16.95
N THR A 34 -6.65 -11.93 17.60
CA THR A 34 -5.57 -12.92 17.56
C THR A 34 -5.44 -13.63 16.21
N VAL A 35 -6.53 -13.73 15.44
CA VAL A 35 -6.49 -14.23 14.05
C VAL A 35 -5.66 -13.31 13.16
N PHE A 36 -5.67 -12.01 13.46
CA PHE A 36 -4.89 -10.99 12.75
C PHE A 36 -3.52 -10.71 13.38
N GLY A 37 -3.03 -11.59 14.27
CA GLY A 37 -1.74 -11.42 14.93
C GLY A 37 -1.70 -10.32 16.00
N GLY A 38 -2.87 -9.78 16.38
CA GLY A 38 -2.99 -8.86 17.50
C GLY A 38 -2.96 -9.59 18.84
N GLU A 39 -2.46 -8.91 19.86
CA GLU A 39 -2.47 -9.40 21.25
C GLU A 39 -3.54 -8.66 22.05
N LEU A 40 -4.06 -9.30 23.10
CA LEU A 40 -4.85 -8.62 24.10
C LEU A 40 -4.00 -8.34 25.34
N ASN A 41 -4.22 -7.21 25.99
CA ASN A 41 -3.63 -6.95 27.30
C ASN A 41 -4.35 -7.78 28.39
N SER A 42 -3.89 -7.65 29.64
CA SER A 42 -4.48 -8.32 30.81
C SER A 42 -5.97 -8.04 30.99
N ASP A 43 -6.45 -6.90 30.47
CA ASP A 43 -7.84 -6.45 30.60
C ASP A 43 -8.72 -6.91 29.43
N LYS A 44 -8.19 -7.77 28.54
CA LYS A 44 -8.87 -8.24 27.31
C LYS A 44 -9.21 -7.09 26.35
N GLU A 45 -8.43 -6.02 26.40
CA GLU A 45 -8.45 -4.96 25.39
C GLU A 45 -7.44 -5.30 24.30
N VAL A 46 -7.80 -5.01 23.04
CA VAL A 46 -6.89 -5.20 21.91
C VAL A 46 -5.71 -4.26 22.09
N ASN A 47 -4.48 -4.78 22.04
CA ASN A 47 -3.29 -3.97 22.06
C ASN A 47 -3.12 -3.29 20.69
N PRO A 48 -3.42 -1.98 20.57
CA PRO A 48 -3.39 -1.31 19.28
C PRO A 48 -1.95 -1.19 18.76
N LEU A 49 -0.94 -1.19 19.63
CA LEU A 49 0.47 -1.10 19.22
C LEU A 49 0.98 -2.41 18.63
N LYS A 50 0.44 -3.56 19.08
CA LYS A 50 0.77 -4.88 18.52
C LYS A 50 0.01 -5.16 17.22
N LEU A 51 -1.22 -4.66 17.14
CA LEU A 51 -2.00 -4.68 15.90
C LEU A 51 -1.45 -3.69 14.85
N ALA A 52 -1.01 -2.51 15.30
CA ALA A 52 -0.35 -1.50 14.50
C ALA A 52 1.16 -1.69 14.38
N ASP A 53 1.73 -2.73 15.01
CA ASP A 53 3.07 -3.22 14.66
C ASP A 53 2.91 -3.82 13.27
N ASN A 54 2.88 -2.89 12.31
CA ASN A 54 2.56 -3.10 10.92
C ASN A 54 3.64 -4.04 10.43
N SER A 55 3.31 -5.33 10.47
CA SER A 55 4.18 -6.38 9.99
C SER A 55 4.55 -6.09 8.54
N LEU A 56 3.67 -5.38 7.82
CA LEU A 56 3.91 -4.77 6.53
C LEU A 56 5.01 -3.69 6.60
N LYS A 57 6.17 -4.02 6.05
CA LYS A 57 7.30 -3.12 5.81
C LYS A 57 7.41 -2.87 4.31
N GLY A 58 7.75 -1.64 3.94
CA GLY A 58 7.82 -1.20 2.55
C GLY A 58 7.27 0.22 2.41
N PRO A 59 7.20 0.76 1.19
CA PRO A 59 7.65 0.13 -0.06
C PRO A 59 9.18 0.09 -0.17
N LYS A 60 9.71 -0.86 -0.94
CA LYS A 60 11.13 -0.91 -1.34
C LYS A 60 11.24 -1.38 -2.78
N VAL A 61 12.18 -0.83 -3.54
CA VAL A 61 12.50 -1.32 -4.89
C VAL A 61 13.55 -2.43 -4.80
N VAL A 62 13.31 -3.56 -5.46
CA VAL A 62 14.29 -4.66 -5.59
C VAL A 62 14.47 -5.03 -7.06
N LYS A 63 15.71 -4.91 -7.55
CA LYS A 63 16.12 -5.23 -8.94
C LYS A 63 16.89 -6.55 -9.04
N SER A 64 17.21 -7.17 -7.89
CA SER A 64 17.99 -8.40 -7.83
C SER A 64 17.69 -9.24 -6.60
N VAL A 65 18.00 -10.53 -6.69
CA VAL A 65 17.86 -11.48 -5.57
C VAL A 65 18.70 -11.03 -4.36
N ASN A 66 19.88 -10.46 -4.58
CA ASN A 66 20.73 -9.97 -3.50
C ASN A 66 20.07 -8.79 -2.76
N GLN A 67 19.49 -7.85 -3.48
CA GLN A 67 18.74 -6.75 -2.87
C GLN A 67 17.51 -7.25 -2.12
N LEU A 68 16.80 -8.25 -2.66
CA LEU A 68 15.66 -8.87 -1.98
C LEU A 68 16.06 -9.52 -0.65
N ILE A 69 17.16 -10.29 -0.64
CA ILE A 69 17.69 -10.93 0.58
C ILE A 69 18.11 -9.89 1.61
N GLN A 70 18.65 -8.75 1.19
CA GLN A 70 18.99 -7.65 2.10
C GLN A 70 17.75 -6.89 2.59
N ALA A 71 16.70 -6.84 1.78
CA ALA A 71 15.48 -6.10 2.09
C ALA A 71 14.57 -6.82 3.09
N VAL A 72 14.58 -8.16 3.09
CA VAL A 72 13.61 -9.03 3.76
C VAL A 72 14.32 -9.99 4.75
N PRO A 73 13.86 -10.12 6.01
CA PRO A 73 14.54 -10.90 7.04
C PRO A 73 14.21 -12.41 7.01
N PHE A 74 13.86 -12.97 5.85
CA PHE A 74 13.54 -14.38 5.65
C PHE A 74 13.83 -14.80 4.20
N ASP A 75 13.96 -16.11 3.94
CA ASP A 75 14.14 -16.61 2.57
C ASP A 75 12.84 -16.48 1.77
N TYR A 76 12.90 -15.74 0.67
CA TYR A 76 11.76 -15.52 -0.23
C TYR A 76 11.28 -16.82 -0.90
N LYS A 77 12.12 -17.86 -0.98
CA LYS A 77 11.74 -19.15 -1.59
C LYS A 77 10.73 -19.92 -0.75
N ASP A 78 10.72 -19.68 0.56
CA ASP A 78 9.78 -20.29 1.51
C ASP A 78 8.63 -19.34 1.89
N ALA A 79 8.52 -18.21 1.18
CA ALA A 79 7.54 -17.17 1.45
C ALA A 79 6.27 -17.32 0.59
N ASN A 80 5.18 -16.73 1.06
CA ASN A 80 4.01 -16.48 0.21
C ASN A 80 4.32 -15.28 -0.69
N LEU A 81 4.32 -15.49 -2.01
CA LEU A 81 4.69 -14.46 -2.98
C LEU A 81 3.46 -14.05 -3.79
N PHE A 82 3.18 -12.75 -3.81
CA PHE A 82 2.12 -12.16 -4.62
C PHE A 82 2.70 -11.09 -5.54
N VAL A 83 2.28 -11.08 -6.80
CA VAL A 83 2.53 -9.97 -7.72
C VAL A 83 1.18 -9.48 -8.23
N ASP A 84 0.92 -8.18 -8.07
CA ASP A 84 -0.35 -7.53 -8.47
C ASP A 84 -1.59 -8.28 -7.95
N GLY A 85 -1.53 -8.70 -6.69
CA GLY A 85 -2.60 -9.43 -6.01
C GLY A 85 -2.69 -10.93 -6.34
N SER A 86 -1.92 -11.44 -7.30
CA SER A 86 -1.93 -12.84 -7.70
C SER A 86 -0.79 -13.63 -7.09
N SER A 87 -1.07 -14.83 -6.55
CA SER A 87 -0.03 -15.71 -6.01
C SER A 87 0.87 -16.24 -7.13
N VAL A 88 2.20 -16.16 -6.93
CA VAL A 88 3.20 -16.62 -7.89
C VAL A 88 4.24 -17.53 -7.24
N GLY A 89 4.91 -18.37 -8.02
CA GLY A 89 6.06 -19.16 -7.55
C GLY A 89 7.36 -18.35 -7.58
N ALA A 90 8.37 -18.81 -6.83
CA ALA A 90 9.67 -18.14 -6.68
C ALA A 90 10.39 -17.89 -8.02
N ASP A 91 10.28 -18.80 -8.98
CA ASP A 91 10.89 -18.64 -10.31
C ASP A 91 10.23 -17.52 -11.12
N ARG A 92 8.90 -17.43 -11.09
CA ARG A 92 8.16 -16.36 -11.76
C ARG A 92 8.41 -15.02 -11.08
N PHE A 93 8.40 -14.98 -9.75
CA PHE A 93 8.73 -13.79 -8.98
C PHE A 93 10.13 -13.26 -9.34
N LYS A 94 11.14 -14.16 -9.36
CA LYS A 94 12.50 -13.81 -9.77
C LYS A 94 12.55 -13.32 -11.22
N SER A 95 11.83 -13.98 -12.13
CA SER A 95 11.79 -13.58 -13.54
C SER A 95 11.26 -12.16 -13.73
N LEU A 96 10.19 -11.79 -13.02
CA LEU A 96 9.60 -10.45 -13.09
C LEU A 96 10.54 -9.39 -12.51
N MET A 97 11.17 -9.70 -11.36
CA MET A 97 12.14 -8.83 -10.70
C MET A 97 13.35 -8.46 -11.57
N VAL A 98 13.80 -9.37 -12.43
CA VAL A 98 14.97 -9.13 -13.29
C VAL A 98 14.61 -8.68 -14.70
N SER A 99 13.33 -8.73 -15.09
CA SER A 99 12.87 -8.29 -16.41
C SER A 99 12.43 -6.83 -16.46
N SER A 100 12.06 -6.24 -15.33
CA SER A 100 11.78 -4.80 -15.23
C SER A 100 13.08 -4.03 -15.01
N ASP A 101 13.25 -2.92 -15.72
CA ASP A 101 14.40 -2.00 -15.54
C ASP A 101 14.38 -1.32 -14.16
N VAL A 102 13.17 -1.14 -13.61
CA VAL A 102 12.92 -0.54 -12.29
C VAL A 102 12.91 -1.61 -11.20
N GLY A 103 12.63 -2.86 -11.54
CA GLY A 103 12.48 -3.97 -10.59
C GLY A 103 11.09 -4.01 -9.97
N LEU A 104 10.94 -4.81 -8.91
CA LEU A 104 9.67 -4.91 -8.19
C LEU A 104 9.61 -3.92 -7.03
N VAL A 105 8.47 -3.24 -6.89
CA VAL A 105 8.13 -2.52 -5.67
C VAL A 105 7.52 -3.49 -4.69
N ILE A 106 8.19 -3.75 -3.57
CA ILE A 106 7.78 -4.74 -2.59
C ILE A 106 7.32 -4.14 -1.27
N TYR A 107 6.30 -4.80 -0.72
CA TYR A 107 5.94 -4.77 0.69
C TYR A 107 6.09 -6.19 1.24
N TYR A 108 6.48 -6.33 2.50
CA TYR A 108 6.64 -7.65 3.10
C TYR A 108 6.16 -7.68 4.54
N SER A 109 5.70 -8.86 4.97
CA SER A 109 5.43 -9.17 6.38
C SER A 109 6.36 -10.28 6.87
N ALA A 110 7.22 -9.94 7.82
CA ALA A 110 8.10 -10.91 8.48
C ALA A 110 7.31 -11.92 9.32
N ALA A 111 6.24 -11.48 9.97
CA ALA A 111 5.38 -12.34 10.77
C ALA A 111 4.63 -13.37 9.89
N ALA A 112 4.10 -12.94 8.74
CA ALA A 112 3.35 -13.81 7.84
C ALA A 112 4.23 -14.57 6.83
N LYS A 113 5.53 -14.25 6.75
CA LYS A 113 6.44 -14.68 5.67
C LYS A 113 5.81 -14.45 4.29
N THR A 114 5.31 -13.24 4.07
CA THR A 114 4.62 -12.87 2.83
C THR A 114 5.29 -11.67 2.18
N ILE A 115 5.41 -11.69 0.86
CA ILE A 115 5.90 -10.58 0.04
C ILE A 115 4.82 -10.26 -0.99
N TRP A 116 4.38 -9.01 -1.02
CA TRP A 116 3.55 -8.43 -2.06
C TRP A 116 4.43 -7.55 -2.94
N ALA A 117 4.41 -7.79 -4.24
CA ALA A 117 5.16 -7.05 -5.21
C ALA A 117 4.21 -6.40 -6.22
N TYR A 118 4.65 -5.26 -6.74
CA TYR A 118 4.01 -4.56 -7.84
C TYR A 118 5.04 -4.32 -8.92
N ASP A 119 4.67 -4.65 -10.15
CA ASP A 119 5.49 -4.50 -11.35
C ASP A 119 4.86 -3.41 -12.24
N GLU A 120 5.71 -2.64 -12.91
CA GLU A 120 5.26 -1.62 -13.86
C GLU A 120 4.80 -2.25 -15.20
N ASN A 121 5.37 -3.41 -15.54
CA ASN A 121 5.24 -4.04 -16.87
C ASN A 121 4.08 -5.03 -16.95
N THR A 122 3.22 -5.08 -15.93
CA THR A 122 2.08 -5.99 -15.91
C THR A 122 0.78 -5.32 -16.37
N ASP A 123 -0.11 -6.15 -16.89
CA ASP A 123 -1.47 -5.77 -17.31
C ASP A 123 -2.44 -5.69 -16.12
N ALA A 124 -1.96 -5.27 -14.94
CA ALA A 124 -2.82 -5.11 -13.77
C ALA A 124 -3.92 -4.09 -14.09
N THR A 125 -5.18 -4.53 -14.02
CA THR A 125 -6.37 -3.70 -14.29
C THR A 125 -7.15 -3.36 -13.03
N ASN A 126 -6.73 -3.87 -11.88
CA ASN A 126 -7.36 -3.60 -10.59
C ASN A 126 -6.33 -3.64 -9.45
N GLY A 127 -6.72 -3.10 -8.29
CA GLY A 127 -5.85 -3.07 -7.13
C GLY A 127 -4.67 -2.14 -7.34
N LYS A 128 -3.50 -2.52 -6.84
CA LYS A 128 -2.31 -1.67 -6.85
C LYS A 128 -1.36 -2.05 -7.99
N LYS A 129 -0.66 -1.05 -8.52
CA LYS A 129 0.34 -1.18 -9.57
C LYS A 129 1.55 -0.26 -9.27
N ALA A 130 2.73 -0.66 -9.73
CA ALA A 130 3.91 0.20 -9.72
C ALA A 130 3.95 1.07 -10.98
N VAL A 131 4.37 2.32 -10.84
CA VAL A 131 4.58 3.26 -11.94
C VAL A 131 5.93 3.89 -11.73
N HIS A 132 6.76 3.97 -12.76
CA HIS A 132 8.02 4.68 -12.72
C HIS A 132 8.06 5.72 -13.83
N GLY A 133 8.72 6.83 -13.57
CA GLY A 133 8.93 7.88 -14.56
C GLY A 133 9.38 9.18 -13.93
N THR A 134 9.42 10.22 -14.74
CA THR A 134 9.85 11.56 -14.31
C THR A 134 8.66 12.44 -13.97
N VAL A 135 8.76 13.17 -12.86
CA VAL A 135 7.72 14.14 -12.47
C VAL A 135 7.71 15.31 -13.45
N GLU A 136 6.64 15.43 -14.22
CA GLU A 136 6.47 16.53 -15.20
C GLU A 136 5.80 17.75 -14.58
N SER A 137 4.75 17.53 -13.78
CA SER A 137 4.01 18.61 -13.14
C SER A 137 3.28 18.17 -11.88
N ILE A 138 3.14 19.09 -10.92
CA ILE A 138 2.40 18.89 -9.68
C ILE A 138 1.29 19.96 -9.63
N TYR A 139 0.05 19.52 -9.48
CA TYR A 139 -1.13 20.38 -9.44
C TYR A 139 -1.58 20.60 -8.00
N TYR A 140 -2.14 21.78 -7.75
CA TYR A 140 -2.57 22.23 -6.43
C TYR A 140 -4.04 22.64 -6.46
N GLU A 141 -4.70 22.58 -5.30
CA GLU A 141 -6.04 23.14 -5.16
C GLU A 141 -6.06 24.64 -5.50
N SER A 142 -7.09 25.06 -6.22
CA SER A 142 -7.29 26.49 -6.56
C SER A 142 -7.45 27.38 -5.33
N THR A 143 -7.87 26.81 -4.21
CA THR A 143 -8.10 27.50 -2.93
C THR A 143 -6.94 27.33 -1.93
N SER A 144 -5.97 26.46 -2.23
CA SER A 144 -4.79 26.20 -1.40
C SER A 144 -3.57 25.93 -2.28
N THR A 145 -2.67 26.91 -2.38
CA THR A 145 -1.42 26.79 -3.14
C THR A 145 -0.39 25.85 -2.51
N LEU A 146 -0.71 25.23 -1.38
CA LEU A 146 0.20 24.40 -0.60
C LEU A 146 -0.21 22.92 -0.56
N THR A 147 -1.38 22.58 -1.11
CA THR A 147 -1.94 21.23 -1.04
C THR A 147 -2.00 20.62 -2.44
N PRO A 148 -1.06 19.71 -2.79
CA PRO A 148 -1.11 18.98 -4.04
C PRO A 148 -2.37 18.14 -4.17
N THR A 149 -2.89 18.03 -5.39
CA THR A 149 -4.10 17.26 -5.72
C THR A 149 -3.85 16.17 -6.75
N SER A 150 -2.86 16.39 -7.62
CA SER A 150 -2.41 15.40 -8.59
C SER A 150 -0.98 15.67 -9.05
N VAL A 151 -0.37 14.65 -9.65
CA VAL A 151 0.95 14.71 -10.27
C VAL A 151 0.90 14.05 -11.64
N THR A 152 1.58 14.62 -12.63
CA THR A 152 1.79 13.98 -13.93
C THR A 152 3.17 13.35 -14.00
N ILE A 153 3.20 12.05 -14.33
CA ILE A 153 4.41 11.27 -14.59
C ILE A 153 4.33 10.75 -16.01
N ASP A 154 5.32 11.04 -16.84
CA ASP A 154 5.44 10.58 -18.25
C ASP A 154 4.12 10.68 -19.05
N GLY A 155 3.41 11.81 -18.92
CA GLY A 155 2.16 12.10 -19.62
C GLY A 155 0.87 11.58 -18.96
N GLU A 156 0.95 10.74 -17.93
CA GLU A 156 -0.23 10.21 -17.22
C GLU A 156 -0.44 10.93 -15.87
N THR A 157 -1.69 11.24 -15.52
CA THR A 157 -2.01 12.01 -14.31
C THR A 157 -2.52 11.12 -13.18
N TYR A 158 -1.90 11.23 -12.01
CA TYR A 158 -2.18 10.46 -10.81
C TYR A 158 -2.75 11.36 -9.71
N LYS A 159 -3.86 10.97 -9.11
CA LYS A 159 -4.50 11.71 -8.02
C LYS A 159 -3.73 11.54 -6.71
N ILE A 160 -3.60 12.61 -5.95
CA ILE A 160 -3.02 12.63 -4.61
C ILE A 160 -4.15 12.88 -3.62
N ALA A 161 -4.46 11.89 -2.77
CA ALA A 161 -5.62 11.96 -1.86
C ALA A 161 -5.28 11.87 -0.37
N ASN A 162 -4.16 11.24 0.00
CA ASN A 162 -3.75 11.09 1.40
C ASN A 162 -2.81 12.24 1.83
N SER A 163 -2.81 12.56 3.12
CA SER A 163 -2.02 13.70 3.63
C SER A 163 -0.50 13.47 3.53
N ASP A 164 -0.06 12.22 3.61
CA ASP A 164 1.36 11.87 3.51
C ASP A 164 1.90 12.14 2.09
N MET A 165 1.16 11.74 1.03
CA MET A 165 1.54 12.07 -0.35
C MET A 165 1.35 13.57 -0.61
N GLN A 166 0.30 14.21 -0.09
CA GLN A 166 0.16 15.67 -0.20
C GLN A 166 1.38 16.40 0.36
N PHE A 167 1.92 15.94 1.50
CA PHE A 167 3.14 16.50 2.05
C PHE A 167 4.35 16.21 1.14
N ALA A 168 4.54 14.96 0.72
CA ALA A 168 5.68 14.53 -0.09
C ALA A 168 5.82 15.29 -1.42
N PHE A 169 4.69 15.59 -2.08
CA PHE A 169 4.62 16.35 -3.34
C PHE A 169 4.44 17.86 -3.15
N SER A 170 4.36 18.35 -1.91
CA SER A 170 4.24 19.79 -1.65
C SER A 170 5.56 20.51 -1.93
N ILE A 171 5.52 21.84 -1.97
CA ILE A 171 6.72 22.67 -2.06
C ILE A 171 7.74 22.44 -0.93
N TYR A 172 7.29 21.88 0.20
CA TYR A 172 8.12 21.54 1.37
C TYR A 172 8.47 20.04 1.42
N GLY A 173 7.92 19.24 0.51
CA GLY A 173 8.13 17.81 0.42
C GLY A 173 9.46 17.43 -0.20
N SER A 174 9.65 16.12 -0.35
CA SER A 174 10.85 15.54 -0.96
C SER A 174 10.79 15.47 -2.49
N ILE A 175 9.61 15.53 -3.09
CA ILE A 175 9.41 15.34 -4.53
C ILE A 175 9.18 16.66 -5.26
N LYS A 176 9.85 16.83 -6.38
CA LYS A 176 9.82 18.02 -7.23
C LYS A 176 9.69 17.64 -8.70
N VAL A 177 9.37 18.65 -9.51
CA VAL A 177 9.39 18.51 -10.98
C VAL A 177 10.81 18.20 -11.44
N ASN A 178 10.92 17.24 -12.36
CA ASN A 178 12.13 16.58 -12.86
C ASN A 178 12.77 15.54 -11.94
N ASP A 179 12.14 15.18 -10.83
CA ASP A 179 12.60 14.03 -10.04
C ASP A 179 12.19 12.71 -10.71
N ASP A 180 13.06 11.71 -10.64
CA ASP A 180 12.78 10.34 -11.04
C ASP A 180 12.17 9.60 -9.85
N VAL A 181 10.97 9.03 -10.04
CA VAL A 181 10.18 8.48 -8.93
C VAL A 181 9.53 7.17 -9.31
N THR A 182 9.43 6.26 -8.34
CA THR A 182 8.57 5.08 -8.43
C THR A 182 7.37 5.25 -7.53
N LEU A 183 6.16 5.29 -8.10
CA LEU A 183 4.90 5.37 -7.38
C LEU A 183 4.27 3.99 -7.22
N VAL A 184 3.59 3.79 -6.10
CA VAL A 184 2.56 2.76 -5.97
C VAL A 184 1.23 3.45 -6.10
N VAL A 185 0.42 3.02 -7.06
CA VAL A 185 -0.88 3.62 -7.37
C VAL A 185 -1.98 2.58 -7.19
N ASP A 186 -3.14 3.04 -6.74
CA ASP A 186 -4.38 2.25 -6.71
C ASP A 186 -5.19 2.54 -7.98
N ILE A 187 -5.64 1.48 -8.65
CA ILE A 187 -6.42 1.52 -9.87
C ILE A 187 -7.90 1.55 -9.48
N ASN A 188 -8.53 2.69 -9.72
CA ASN A 188 -9.94 2.93 -9.45
C ASN A 188 -10.69 2.90 -10.78
N ASN A 189 -11.38 1.79 -11.04
CA ASN A 189 -12.23 1.65 -12.22
C ASN A 189 -13.60 2.25 -11.95
N SER A 190 -14.03 3.14 -12.83
CA SER A 190 -15.37 3.73 -12.83
C SER A 190 -16.35 2.83 -13.61
N GLU A 191 -17.65 2.98 -13.33
CA GLU A 191 -18.72 2.23 -14.01
C GLU A 191 -18.77 2.48 -15.53
N ASP A 192 -18.23 3.60 -15.99
CA ASP A 192 -18.13 3.99 -17.41
C ASP A 192 -16.95 3.33 -18.15
N GLY A 193 -16.16 2.50 -17.45
CA GLY A 193 -14.98 1.82 -18.01
C GLY A 193 -13.71 2.67 -18.02
N SER A 194 -13.74 3.89 -17.47
CA SER A 194 -12.53 4.69 -17.26
C SER A 194 -11.76 4.19 -16.04
N ALA A 195 -10.43 4.16 -16.15
CA ALA A 195 -9.54 3.92 -15.01
C ALA A 195 -9.00 5.27 -14.53
N SER A 196 -8.96 5.44 -13.21
CA SER A 196 -8.29 6.56 -12.55
C SER A 196 -7.31 6.04 -11.51
N TYR A 197 -6.18 6.71 -11.37
CA TYR A 197 -5.10 6.25 -10.52
C TYR A 197 -4.93 7.17 -9.32
N THR A 198 -4.82 6.60 -8.13
CA THR A 198 -4.54 7.35 -6.90
C THR A 198 -3.21 6.92 -6.32
N VAL A 199 -2.29 7.86 -6.10
CA VAL A 199 -1.00 7.59 -5.46
C VAL A 199 -1.24 7.18 -4.01
N VAL A 200 -0.71 6.01 -3.64
CA VAL A 200 -0.79 5.50 -2.27
C VAL A 200 0.55 5.53 -1.55
N ASP A 201 1.65 5.38 -2.28
CA ASP A 201 3.00 5.41 -1.73
C ASP A 201 4.03 5.77 -2.82
N TYR A 202 5.27 6.07 -2.43
CA TYR A 202 6.35 6.41 -3.36
C TYR A 202 7.72 5.95 -2.87
N ILE A 203 8.62 5.74 -3.82
CA ILE A 203 10.07 5.68 -3.62
C ILE A 203 10.68 6.79 -4.46
N ALA A 204 11.50 7.62 -3.83
CA ALA A 204 12.39 8.56 -4.51
C ALA A 204 13.79 7.97 -4.52
N ASP A 205 14.49 8.07 -5.67
CA ASP A 205 15.89 7.68 -5.81
C ASP A 205 16.85 8.82 -5.40
#